data_AF-A0A532B7U4-F1
#
_entry.id   AF-A0A532B7U4-F1
#
_cell.length_a   1.000
_cell.length_b   1.000
_cell.length_c   1.000
_cell.angle_alpha   90.00
_cell.angle_beta   90.00
_cell.angle_gamma   90.00
#
_symmetry.space_group_name_H-M   'P 1'
#
loop_
_entity.id
_entity.type
_entity.pdbx_description
1 polymer ?
#
loop_
_entity_poly.entity_id
_entity_poly.type
_entity_poly.pdbx_seq_one_letter_code
_entity_poly.pdbx_strand_id
1 'polypeptide(L)' 'MTASWRFSTLADRHRALGSKLEDWSGMGTAWTYDKDADEEYIAIRTKAGL' A
#
# COMPACT_ATOMS: atom_id res chain seq x y z
N MET A 1 10.31 8.32 16.34
CA MET A 1 10.33 7.38 15.21
C MET A 1 10.98 6.10 15.68
N THR A 2 10.23 5.01 15.75
CA THR A 2 10.82 3.70 15.96
C THR A 2 11.67 3.39 14.72
N ALA A 3 12.98 3.21 14.89
CA ALA A 3 13.84 2.79 13.78
C ALA A 3 13.47 1.36 13.44
N SER A 4 12.59 1.18 12.46
CA SER A 4 12.24 -0.13 11.96
C SER A 4 13.22 -0.57 10.90
N TRP A 5 13.62 -1.82 10.99
CA TRP A 5 14.46 -2.54 10.02
C TRP A 5 13.63 -3.30 8.99
N ARG A 6 12.29 -3.14 9.03
CA ARG A 6 11.34 -3.81 8.15
C ARG A 6 10.93 -2.85 7.04
N PHE A 7 11.21 -3.23 5.80
CA PHE A 7 10.88 -2.45 4.61
C PHE A 7 10.23 -3.34 3.56
N SER A 8 9.24 -2.82 2.85
CA SER A 8 8.71 -3.49 1.65
C SER A 8 9.73 -3.38 0.53
N THR A 9 10.09 -4.50 -0.10
CA THR A 9 10.94 -4.52 -1.31
C THR A 9 10.32 -3.70 -2.45
N LEU A 10 9.00 -3.54 -2.46
CA LEU A 10 8.27 -2.77 -3.47
C LEU A 10 7.89 -1.36 -2.99
N ALA A 11 8.51 -0.84 -1.93
CA ALA A 11 8.18 0.47 -1.36
C ALA A 11 8.12 1.60 -2.41
N ASP A 12 9.08 1.64 -3.33
CA ASP A 12 9.11 2.68 -4.37
C ASP A 12 7.98 2.53 -5.38
N ARG A 13 7.56 1.29 -5.68
CA ARG A 13 6.40 1.05 -6.54
C ARG A 13 5.11 1.52 -5.87
N HIS A 14 4.93 1.28 -4.58
CA HIS A 14 3.75 1.76 -3.86
C HIS A 14 3.67 3.28 -3.86
N ARG A 15 4.80 3.98 -3.65
CA ARG A 15 4.85 5.45 -3.72
C ARG A 15 4.56 5.97 -5.11
N ALA A 16 5.08 5.30 -6.15
CA ALA A 16 4.78 5.65 -7.53
C ALA A 16 3.29 5.47 -7.89
N LEU A 17 2.57 4.58 -7.19
CA LEU A 17 1.12 4.41 -7.29
C LEU A 17 0.33 5.37 -6.35
N GLY A 18 1.01 6.28 -5.65
CA GLY A 18 0.39 7.30 -4.82
C GLY A 18 0.24 6.93 -3.34
N SER A 19 0.71 5.77 -2.90
CA SER A 19 0.63 5.39 -1.50
C SER A 19 1.66 6.12 -0.63
N LYS A 20 1.23 6.55 0.56
CA LYS A 20 2.10 7.26 1.51
C LYS A 20 2.91 6.35 2.42
N LEU A 21 2.65 5.04 2.41
CA LEU A 21 3.30 4.03 3.26
C LEU A 21 3.29 4.41 4.75
N GLU A 22 2.19 4.13 5.43
CA GLU A 22 2.06 4.41 6.86
C GLU A 22 2.61 3.26 7.71
N ASP A 23 2.99 3.55 8.95
CA ASP A 23 3.55 2.54 9.85
C ASP A 23 2.49 1.50 10.24
N TRP A 24 2.82 0.23 10.06
CA TRP A 24 2.08 -0.87 10.63
C TRP A 24 3.05 -1.89 11.21
N SER A 25 3.13 -1.92 12.55
CA SER A 25 4.05 -2.81 13.29
C SER A 25 5.52 -2.63 12.86
N GLY A 26 5.94 -1.38 12.62
CA GLY A 26 7.26 -1.04 12.12
C GLY A 26 7.39 -1.14 10.59
N MET A 27 6.42 -1.61 9.83
CA MET A 27 6.57 -1.77 8.39
C MET A 27 5.72 -0.76 7.64
N GLY A 28 6.34 0.01 6.73
CA GLY A 28 5.61 0.89 5.82
C GLY A 28 4.64 0.09 4.96
N THR A 29 3.34 0.33 5.15
CA THR A 29 2.24 -0.45 4.56
C THR A 29 1.37 0.46 3.69
N ALA A 30 1.04 -0.02 2.49
CA ALA A 30 0.23 0.72 1.53
C ALA A 30 -1.26 0.49 1.80
N TRP A 31 -1.88 1.38 2.58
CA TRP A 31 -3.31 1.28 2.90
C TRP A 31 -4.21 1.71 1.74
N THR A 32 -3.78 2.73 1.00
CA THR A 32 -4.49 3.29 -0.15
C THR A 32 -3.50 3.73 -1.22
N TYR A 33 -4.01 3.86 -2.45
CA TYR A 33 -3.34 4.43 -3.61
C TYR A 33 -4.07 5.70 -4.06
N ASP A 34 -3.56 6.38 -5.10
CA ASP A 34 -4.25 7.52 -5.72
C ASP A 34 -5.40 7.03 -6.63
N LYS A 35 -6.35 6.35 -6.01
CA LYS A 35 -7.53 5.76 -6.63
C LYS A 35 -8.68 5.65 -5.63
N ASP A 36 -9.91 5.57 -6.13
CA ASP A 36 -11.09 5.26 -5.34
C ASP A 36 -11.00 3.86 -4.71
N ALA A 37 -11.20 3.78 -3.39
CA ALA A 37 -11.06 2.55 -2.63
C ALA A 37 -12.20 1.56 -2.88
N ASP A 38 -13.41 2.03 -3.19
CA ASP A 38 -14.55 1.16 -3.48
C ASP A 38 -14.36 0.49 -4.84
N GLU A 39 -13.83 1.21 -5.83
CA GLU A 39 -13.46 0.61 -7.12
C GLU A 39 -12.39 -0.47 -6.97
N GLU A 40 -11.39 -0.28 -6.11
CA GLU A 40 -10.36 -1.29 -5.82
C GLU A 40 -10.97 -2.52 -5.14
N TYR A 41 -11.85 -2.32 -4.15
CA TYR A 41 -12.58 -3.40 -3.50
C TYR A 41 -13.38 -4.23 -4.52
N ILE A 42 -14.15 -3.57 -5.40
CA ILE A 42 -14.94 -4.25 -6.43
C ILE A 42 -14.02 -4.95 -7.45
N ALA A 43 -12.91 -4.33 -7.84
CA ALA A 43 -11.96 -4.94 -8.78
C ALA A 43 -11.38 -6.25 -8.22
N ILE A 44 -11.08 -6.33 -6.92
CA ILE A 44 -10.60 -7.58 -6.30
C ILE A 44 -11.65 -8.69 -6.40
N ARG A 45 -12.94 -8.36 -6.31
CA ARG A 45 -14.04 -9.34 -6.32
C ARG A 45 -14.52 -9.73 -7.71
N THR A 46 -14.35 -8.84 -8.68
CA THR A 46 -14.89 -9.03 -10.05
C THR A 46 -13.80 -9.25 -11.09
N LYS A 47 -12.53 -9.00 -10.74
CA LYS A 47 -11.37 -9.09 -11.61
C LYS A 47 -10.18 -9.70 -10.84
N ALA A 48 -9.13 -8.93 -10.59
CA ALA A 48 -7.95 -9.33 -9.84
C ALA A 48 -7.38 -8.13 -9.06
N GLY A 49 -6.70 -8.40 -7.95
CA GLY A 49 -5.94 -7.42 -7.17
C GLY A 49 -4.62 -8.00 -6.66
N LEU A 50 -3.69 -7.13 -6.29
CA LEU A 50 -2.34 -7.46 -5.80
C LEU A 50 -2.06 -6.70 -4.51
#